data_AF-A0A942EE80-F1
#
_entry.id   AF-A0A942EE80-F1
#
_cell.length_a   1.000
_cell.length_b   1.000
_cell.length_c   1.000
_cell.angle_alpha   90.00
_cell.angle_beta   90.00
_cell.angle_gamma   90.00
#
_symmetry.space_group_name_H-M   'P 1'
#
loop_
_entity.id
_entity.type
_entity.pdbx_description
1 polymer ?
#
loop_
_entity_poly.entity_id
_entity_poly.type
_entity_poly.pdbx_seq_one_letter_code
_entity_poly.pdbx_strand_id
1 'polypeptide(L)'
;MYKTLAVLTVLALGLQPAIAQDAAPAVPEAAAPTTSDAAPAAQTIVVDPAATFPNASKQTNLLTGFYATLAVIEICALPIPDDIKSGMAGDRTRLEASVGLDAVKAGEAYAKVLAEVQSTDPDCAEGSADRASVDAVTAIYAQASAAAAPAQ
;
A
#
# COMPACT_ATOMS: atom_id res chain seq x y z
N MET A 1 29.07 -39.03 32.65
CA MET A 1 29.62 -40.23 32.01
C MET A 1 29.15 -40.24 30.56
N TYR A 2 30.10 -40.07 29.62
CA TYR A 2 30.25 -40.74 28.31
C TYR A 2 29.01 -41.40 27.66
N LYS A 3 28.69 -41.32 26.36
CA LYS A 3 29.44 -40.92 25.14
C LYS A 3 28.57 -41.28 23.90
N THR A 4 28.63 -40.47 22.81
CA THR A 4 28.63 -40.84 21.35
C THR A 4 27.48 -41.68 20.74
N LEU A 5 27.03 -41.57 19.48
CA LEU A 5 27.56 -41.13 18.15
C LEU A 5 26.38 -40.51 17.33
N ALA A 6 26.50 -39.39 16.61
CA ALA A 6 27.20 -39.13 15.34
C ALA A 6 26.63 -39.86 14.10
N VAL A 7 25.97 -39.10 13.21
CA VAL A 7 26.14 -39.23 11.75
C VAL A 7 26.21 -37.84 11.14
N LEU A 8 27.36 -37.60 10.51
CA LEU A 8 27.79 -36.45 9.74
C LEU A 8 27.70 -36.83 8.25
N THR A 9 27.81 -35.83 7.36
CA THR A 9 27.91 -35.86 5.87
C THR A 9 26.57 -35.57 5.16
N VAL A 10 26.46 -34.62 4.22
CA VAL A 10 27.41 -34.25 3.16
C VAL A 10 27.56 -32.72 3.02
N LEU A 11 28.83 -32.30 2.96
CA LEU A 11 29.32 -31.00 2.54
C LEU A 11 29.70 -31.14 1.06
N ALA A 12 29.12 -30.38 0.13
CA ALA A 12 29.81 -30.00 -1.11
C ALA A 12 29.00 -29.06 -2.02
N LEU A 13 29.60 -27.89 -2.25
CA LEU A 13 29.75 -27.20 -3.53
C LEU A 13 28.50 -26.89 -4.38
N GLY A 14 28.17 -25.60 -4.45
CA GLY A 14 27.30 -25.03 -5.48
C GLY A 14 27.44 -23.51 -5.56
N LEU A 15 28.66 -23.02 -5.82
CA LEU A 15 28.94 -21.65 -6.25
C LEU A 15 28.33 -21.42 -7.66
N GLN A 16 27.38 -20.47 -7.76
CA GLN A 16 27.01 -19.64 -8.94
C GLN A 16 26.60 -20.35 -10.26
N PRO A 17 26.03 -19.65 -11.28
CA PRO A 17 25.67 -18.23 -11.39
C PRO A 17 24.20 -17.95 -11.75
N ALA A 18 23.85 -16.67 -11.68
CA ALA A 18 22.68 -16.08 -12.32
C ALA A 18 22.59 -16.52 -13.79
N ILE A 19 21.51 -17.23 -14.13
CA ILE A 19 21.15 -17.50 -15.51
C ILE A 19 20.40 -16.30 -16.06
N ALA A 20 21.12 -15.56 -16.89
CA ALA A 20 20.62 -14.55 -17.81
C ALA A 20 19.43 -15.12 -18.63
N GLN A 21 18.33 -14.38 -18.65
CA GLN A 21 17.22 -14.64 -19.56
C GLN A 21 17.61 -14.17 -20.96
N ASP A 22 18.30 -15.04 -21.69
CA ASP A 22 18.37 -14.97 -23.15
C ASP A 22 17.09 -15.59 -23.70
N ALA A 23 16.09 -14.74 -23.91
CA ALA A 23 14.92 -15.06 -24.72
C ALA A 23 14.73 -13.91 -25.70
N ALA A 24 15.60 -13.85 -26.71
CA ALA A 24 15.36 -13.05 -27.91
C ALA A 24 14.24 -13.71 -28.74
N PRO A 25 13.10 -13.03 -28.99
CA PRO A 25 12.17 -13.45 -30.02
C PRO A 25 12.77 -13.15 -31.40
N ALA A 26 12.57 -14.10 -32.32
CA ALA A 26 12.99 -14.02 -33.71
C ALA A 26 12.55 -12.72 -34.41
N VAL A 27 13.44 -12.16 -35.22
CA VAL A 27 13.21 -11.00 -36.10
C VAL A 27 12.31 -11.40 -37.28
N PRO A 28 11.17 -10.74 -37.50
CA PRO A 28 10.57 -10.66 -38.82
C PRO A 28 11.17 -9.46 -39.57
N GLU A 29 11.60 -9.74 -40.79
CA GLU A 29 12.09 -8.79 -41.79
C GLU A 29 11.00 -7.78 -42.23
N ALA A 30 11.46 -6.64 -42.69
CA ALA A 30 10.78 -5.36 -42.87
C ALA A 30 9.40 -5.33 -43.59
N ALA A 31 8.50 -4.50 -43.07
CA ALA A 31 7.62 -3.65 -43.88
C ALA A 31 7.32 -2.33 -43.12
N ALA A 32 7.82 -1.21 -43.65
CA ALA A 32 7.50 0.16 -43.24
C ALA A 32 6.11 0.58 -43.81
N PRO A 33 5.66 1.84 -43.60
CA PRO A 33 5.51 2.63 -42.38
C PRO A 33 4.04 3.10 -42.22
N THR A 34 3.61 3.56 -41.04
CA THR A 34 2.69 4.73 -40.91
C THR A 34 2.49 5.14 -39.44
N THR A 35 2.99 6.34 -39.14
CA THR A 35 2.44 7.37 -38.23
C THR A 35 2.11 7.05 -36.77
N SER A 36 2.77 7.83 -35.90
CA SER A 36 2.46 8.14 -34.49
C SER A 36 2.67 7.02 -33.47
N ASP A 37 3.89 6.92 -32.97
CA ASP A 37 4.10 6.57 -31.57
C ASP A 37 5.26 7.38 -31.02
N ALA A 38 4.94 8.32 -30.12
CA ALA A 38 5.93 9.09 -29.41
C ALA A 38 6.50 8.19 -28.31
N ALA A 39 7.68 7.63 -28.54
CA ALA A 39 8.43 6.90 -27.51
C ALA A 39 8.58 7.79 -26.26
N PRO A 40 8.31 7.29 -25.03
CA PRO A 40 8.55 8.05 -23.81
C PRO A 40 10.00 8.50 -23.79
N ALA A 41 10.23 9.80 -23.67
CA ALA A 41 11.58 10.35 -23.57
C ALA A 41 12.33 9.64 -22.43
N ALA A 42 13.57 9.20 -22.71
CA ALA A 42 14.43 8.60 -21.71
C ALA A 42 14.59 9.57 -20.52
N GLN A 43 14.00 9.22 -19.38
CA GLN A 43 14.10 10.04 -18.18
C GLN A 43 15.46 9.77 -17.52
N THR A 44 16.34 10.76 -17.54
CA THR A 44 17.62 10.69 -16.84
C THR A 44 17.35 10.70 -15.33
N ILE A 45 17.50 9.55 -14.68
CA ILE A 45 17.38 9.43 -13.22
C ILE A 45 18.61 10.08 -12.59
N VAL A 46 18.48 11.31 -12.11
CA VAL A 46 19.51 12.01 -11.32
C VAL A 46 19.28 11.67 -9.86
N VAL A 47 20.16 10.84 -9.28
CA VAL A 47 20.16 10.54 -7.85
C VAL A 47 20.94 11.65 -7.14
N ASP A 48 20.24 12.54 -6.43
CA ASP A 48 20.86 13.55 -5.56
C ASP A 48 20.97 13.00 -4.12
N PRO A 49 22.17 12.60 -3.66
CA PRO A 49 22.37 12.11 -2.30
C PRO A 49 22.22 13.19 -1.21
N ALA A 50 22.15 14.48 -1.58
CA ALA A 50 21.87 15.58 -0.67
C ALA A 50 20.38 15.95 -0.62
N ALA A 51 19.52 15.29 -1.42
CA ALA A 51 18.09 15.49 -1.37
C ALA A 51 17.55 15.17 0.04
N THR A 52 16.95 16.17 0.67
CA THR A 52 16.29 15.97 1.97
C THR A 52 14.98 15.24 1.74
N PHE A 53 14.91 13.99 2.18
CA PHE A 53 13.66 13.23 2.16
C PHE A 53 12.70 13.83 3.20
N PRO A 54 11.43 14.04 2.85
CA PRO A 54 10.41 14.40 3.84
C PRO A 54 10.23 13.23 4.80
N ASN A 55 10.91 13.27 5.95
CA ASN A 55 10.68 12.35 7.06
C ASN A 55 9.41 12.75 7.80
N ALA A 56 8.26 12.36 7.24
CA ALA A 56 6.99 12.47 7.95
C ALA A 56 7.03 11.60 9.21
N SER A 57 6.49 12.12 10.32
CA SER A 57 6.44 11.37 11.57
C SER A 57 5.62 10.08 11.37
N LYS A 58 5.86 9.06 12.20
CA LYS A 58 5.06 7.81 12.16
C LYS A 58 3.56 8.09 12.24
N GLN A 59 3.14 9.07 13.04
CA GLN A 59 1.74 9.43 13.18
C GLN A 59 1.19 10.13 11.92
N THR A 60 1.99 10.97 11.27
CA THR A 60 1.63 11.58 9.99
C THR A 60 1.43 10.52 8.92
N ASN A 61 2.34 9.54 8.81
CA ASN A 61 2.19 8.44 7.86
C ASN A 61 0.94 7.59 8.14
N LEU A 62 0.65 7.34 9.42
CA LEU A 62 -0.53 6.59 9.83
C LEU A 62 -1.82 7.35 9.51
N LEU A 63 -1.85 8.67 9.73
CA LEU A 63 -3.00 9.50 9.35
C LEU A 63 -3.21 9.49 7.83
N THR A 64 -2.14 9.63 7.03
CA THR A 64 -2.26 9.55 5.56
C THR A 64 -2.80 8.20 5.10
N GLY A 65 -2.29 7.09 5.64
CA GLY A 65 -2.82 5.75 5.33
C GLY A 65 -4.28 5.56 5.78
N PHE A 66 -4.64 6.17 6.91
CA PHE A 66 -6.02 6.16 7.40
C PHE A 66 -6.96 6.95 6.49
N TYR A 67 -6.54 8.14 6.04
CA TYR A 67 -7.27 8.92 5.04
C TYR A 67 -7.38 8.19 3.70
N ALA A 68 -6.34 7.50 3.26
CA ALA A 68 -6.41 6.70 2.04
C ALA A 68 -7.47 5.60 2.15
N THR A 69 -7.58 4.94 3.31
CA THR A 69 -8.62 3.92 3.53
C THR A 69 -10.01 4.53 3.50
N LEU A 70 -10.22 5.68 4.15
CA LEU A 70 -11.48 6.42 4.09
C LEU A 70 -11.83 6.86 2.66
N ALA A 71 -10.83 7.30 1.91
CA ALA A 71 -10.99 7.69 0.52
C ALA A 71 -11.44 6.52 -0.37
N VAL A 72 -10.85 5.33 -0.21
CA VAL A 72 -11.30 4.13 -0.95
C VAL A 72 -12.73 3.76 -0.57
N ILE A 73 -13.09 3.81 0.72
CA ILE A 73 -14.48 3.60 1.17
C ILE A 73 -15.44 4.57 0.48
N GLU A 74 -15.07 5.84 0.39
CA GLU A 74 -15.88 6.89 -0.23
C GLU A 74 -15.99 6.72 -1.74
N ILE A 75 -14.87 6.51 -2.43
CA ILE A 75 -14.80 6.34 -3.90
C ILE A 75 -15.57 5.09 -4.33
N CYS A 76 -15.35 3.97 -3.64
CA CYS A 76 -16.00 2.69 -3.96
C CYS A 76 -17.40 2.55 -3.34
N ALA A 77 -17.90 3.58 -2.64
CA ALA A 77 -19.19 3.61 -1.96
C ALA A 77 -19.46 2.34 -1.10
N LEU A 78 -18.46 1.93 -0.34
CA LEU A 78 -18.50 0.66 0.38
C LEU A 78 -19.48 0.73 1.57
N PRO A 79 -20.35 -0.28 1.74
CA PRO A 79 -21.32 -0.31 2.82
C PRO A 79 -20.64 -0.66 4.15
N ILE A 80 -20.26 0.35 4.92
CA ILE A 80 -19.69 0.19 6.26
C ILE A 80 -20.79 0.31 7.33
N PRO A 81 -20.89 -0.63 8.29
CA PRO A 81 -21.77 -0.51 9.47
C PRO A 81 -21.53 0.77 10.29
N ASP A 82 -22.58 1.32 10.90
CA ASP A 82 -22.51 2.63 11.56
C ASP A 82 -21.68 2.63 12.85
N ASP A 83 -21.64 1.52 13.57
CA ASP A 83 -20.76 1.32 14.73
C ASP A 83 -19.27 1.42 14.32
N ILE A 84 -18.92 0.81 13.18
CA ILE A 84 -17.58 0.89 12.61
C ILE A 84 -17.29 2.32 12.14
N LYS A 85 -18.22 2.98 11.43
CA LYS A 85 -18.05 4.39 11.03
C LYS A 85 -17.80 5.29 12.23
N SER A 86 -18.52 5.07 13.34
CA SER A 86 -18.34 5.85 14.57
C SER A 86 -16.95 5.61 15.17
N GLY A 87 -16.49 4.36 15.21
CA GLY A 87 -15.13 4.02 15.66
C GLY A 87 -14.06 4.68 14.80
N MET A 88 -14.18 4.58 13.48
CA MET A 88 -13.29 5.20 12.52
C MET A 88 -13.28 6.73 12.65
N ALA A 89 -14.44 7.37 12.82
CA ALA A 89 -14.52 8.81 13.01
C ALA A 89 -13.80 9.27 14.29
N GLY A 90 -13.96 8.52 15.39
CA GLY A 90 -13.24 8.78 16.64
C GLY A 90 -11.72 8.66 16.46
N ASP A 91 -11.26 7.63 15.76
CA ASP A 91 -9.85 7.46 15.45
C ASP A 91 -9.31 8.55 14.52
N ARG A 92 -10.10 8.97 13.54
CA ARG A 92 -9.78 10.09 12.66
C ARG A 92 -9.44 11.33 13.47
N THR A 93 -10.37 11.75 14.33
CA THR A 93 -10.19 12.94 15.17
C THR A 93 -9.02 12.80 16.13
N ARG A 94 -8.79 11.61 16.68
CA ARG A 94 -7.64 11.34 17.55
C ARG A 94 -6.31 11.50 16.80
N LEU A 95 -6.21 10.98 15.59
CA LEU A 95 -5.00 11.06 14.76
C LEU A 95 -4.77 12.47 14.21
N GLU A 96 -5.82 13.17 13.80
CA GLU A 96 -5.77 14.58 13.41
C GLU A 96 -5.21 15.44 14.55
N ALA A 97 -5.75 15.27 15.76
CA ALA A 97 -5.29 15.99 16.95
C ALA A 97 -3.83 15.66 17.30
N SER A 98 -3.42 14.39 17.12
CA SER A 98 -2.06 13.95 17.47
C SER A 98 -0.96 14.53 16.58
N VAL A 99 -1.32 14.96 15.36
CA VAL A 99 -0.43 15.70 14.45
C VAL A 99 -0.69 17.22 14.45
N GLY A 100 -1.58 17.70 15.32
CA GLY A 100 -1.87 19.14 15.48
C GLY A 100 -2.71 19.74 14.35
N LEU A 101 -3.54 18.94 13.68
CA LEU A 101 -4.51 19.45 12.69
C LEU A 101 -5.79 19.92 13.39
N ASP A 102 -6.23 21.12 13.02
CA ASP A 102 -7.59 21.59 13.30
C ASP A 102 -8.56 21.08 12.22
N ALA A 103 -9.87 21.22 12.45
CA ALA A 103 -10.90 20.68 11.56
C ALA A 103 -10.82 21.22 10.12
N VAL A 104 -10.40 22.48 9.93
CA VAL A 104 -10.30 23.08 8.59
C VAL A 104 -9.13 22.46 7.85
N LYS A 105 -7.94 22.43 8.47
CA LYS A 105 -6.75 21.81 7.86
C LYS A 105 -6.90 20.31 7.67
N ALA A 106 -7.59 19.63 8.57
CA ALA A 106 -7.91 18.21 8.45
C ALA A 106 -8.77 17.94 7.21
N GLY A 107 -9.81 18.77 6.98
CA GLY A 107 -10.64 18.69 5.78
C GLY A 107 -9.85 18.93 4.49
N GLU A 108 -8.98 19.93 4.47
CA GLU A 108 -8.10 20.21 3.32
C GLU A 108 -7.13 19.04 3.05
N ALA A 109 -6.53 18.49 4.11
CA ALA A 109 -5.61 17.35 4.01
C ALA A 109 -6.34 16.09 3.51
N TYR A 110 -7.54 15.81 4.04
CA TYR A 110 -8.35 14.69 3.56
C TYR A 110 -8.76 14.87 2.11
N ALA A 111 -9.24 16.06 1.71
CA ALA A 111 -9.62 16.33 0.32
C ALA A 111 -8.45 16.13 -0.65
N LYS A 112 -7.23 16.48 -0.25
CA LYS A 112 -6.03 16.23 -1.04
C LYS A 112 -5.77 14.72 -1.19
N VAL A 113 -5.80 13.96 -0.10
CA VAL A 113 -5.60 12.50 -0.14
C VAL A 113 -6.71 11.82 -0.95
N LEU A 114 -7.95 12.26 -0.82
CA LEU A 114 -9.08 11.77 -1.61
C LEU A 114 -8.83 11.95 -3.10
N ALA A 115 -8.40 13.15 -3.52
CA ALA A 115 -8.06 13.42 -4.92
C ALA A 115 -6.87 12.57 -5.40
N GLU A 116 -5.85 12.38 -4.56
CA GLU A 116 -4.70 11.53 -4.87
C GLU A 116 -5.12 10.07 -5.05
N VAL A 117 -5.91 9.50 -4.15
CA VAL A 117 -6.45 8.14 -4.27
C VAL A 117 -7.37 8.01 -5.47
N GLN A 118 -8.23 9.01 -5.73
CA GLN A 118 -9.08 8.98 -6.91
C GLN A 118 -8.25 8.97 -8.21
N SER A 119 -7.11 9.67 -8.23
CA SER A 119 -6.22 9.69 -9.39
C SER A 119 -5.54 8.34 -9.67
N THR A 120 -5.48 7.45 -8.67
CA THR A 120 -4.94 6.10 -8.85
C THR A 120 -5.97 5.09 -9.36
N ASP A 121 -7.23 5.50 -9.56
CA ASP A 121 -8.34 4.67 -10.02
C ASP A 121 -8.44 3.34 -9.25
N PRO A 122 -8.77 3.39 -7.94
CA PRO A 122 -8.72 2.22 -7.08
C PRO A 122 -9.69 1.14 -7.57
N ASP A 123 -9.25 -0.12 -7.50
CA ASP A 123 -10.07 -1.24 -7.96
C ASP A 123 -11.15 -1.56 -6.92
N CYS A 124 -12.38 -1.16 -7.20
CA CYS A 124 -13.52 -1.38 -6.32
C CYS A 124 -14.12 -2.80 -6.41
N ALA A 125 -13.60 -3.68 -7.28
CA ALA A 125 -14.13 -5.02 -7.45
C ALA A 125 -13.95 -5.87 -6.18
N GLU A 126 -14.87 -6.82 -5.98
CA GLU A 126 -14.71 -7.81 -4.91
C GLU A 126 -13.46 -8.67 -5.17
N GLY A 127 -12.65 -8.85 -4.14
CA GLY A 127 -11.39 -9.60 -4.22
C GLY A 127 -10.19 -8.81 -4.75
N SER A 128 -10.36 -7.52 -5.08
CA SER A 128 -9.23 -6.64 -5.38
C SER A 128 -8.37 -6.38 -4.13
N ALA A 129 -7.13 -5.93 -4.34
CA ALA A 129 -6.25 -5.57 -3.25
C ALA A 129 -6.76 -4.35 -2.45
N ASP A 130 -7.34 -3.37 -3.15
CA ASP A 130 -7.88 -2.16 -2.52
C ASP A 130 -9.10 -2.49 -1.65
N ARG A 131 -10.00 -3.35 -2.17
CA ARG A 131 -11.16 -3.83 -1.42
C ARG A 131 -10.74 -4.69 -0.22
N ALA A 132 -9.81 -5.62 -0.42
CA ALA A 132 -9.29 -6.46 0.66
C ALA A 132 -8.62 -5.64 1.79
N SER A 133 -7.95 -4.53 1.44
CA SER A 133 -7.33 -3.64 2.41
C SER A 133 -8.39 -2.94 3.27
N VAL A 134 -9.46 -2.43 2.66
CA VAL A 134 -10.59 -1.84 3.41
C VAL A 134 -11.29 -2.88 4.27
N ASP A 135 -11.54 -4.07 3.74
CA ASP A 135 -12.20 -5.16 4.48
C ASP A 135 -11.36 -5.56 5.71
N ALA A 136 -10.03 -5.61 5.58
CA ALA A 136 -9.13 -5.89 6.69
C ALA A 136 -9.22 -4.82 7.79
N VAL A 137 -9.26 -3.53 7.43
CA VAL A 137 -9.42 -2.44 8.41
C VAL A 137 -10.79 -2.53 9.08
N THR A 138 -11.85 -2.73 8.29
CA THR A 138 -13.23 -2.86 8.79
C THR A 138 -13.35 -4.04 9.76
N ALA A 139 -12.69 -5.16 9.48
CA ALA A 139 -12.67 -6.33 10.36
C ALA A 139 -11.99 -6.05 11.70
N ILE A 140 -10.96 -5.20 11.75
CA ILE A 140 -10.33 -4.77 13.02
C ILE A 140 -11.34 -3.97 13.86
N TYR A 141 -12.08 -3.04 13.25
CA TYR A 141 -13.12 -2.29 13.96
C TYR A 141 -14.29 -3.16 14.40
N ALA A 142 -14.69 -4.14 13.59
CA ALA A 142 -15.72 -5.11 13.98
C ALA A 142 -15.30 -5.91 15.21
N GLN A 143 -14.04 -6.37 15.26
CA GLN A 143 -13.49 -7.09 16.42
C GLN A 143 -13.43 -6.20 17.67
N ALA A 144 -12.98 -4.95 17.51
CA ALA A 144 -12.93 -3.98 18.61
C ALA A 144 -14.33 -3.69 19.18
N SER A 145 -15.32 -3.54 18.30
CA SER A 145 -16.72 -3.29 18.67
C SER A 145 -17.33 -4.51 19.39
N ALA A 146 -17.07 -5.72 18.88
CA ALA A 146 -17.49 -6.96 19.53
C ALA A 146 -16.86 -7.14 20.92
N ALA A 147 -15.59 -6.78 21.09
CA ALA A 147 -14.89 -6.85 22.38
C ALA A 147 -15.40 -5.82 23.40
N ALA A 148 -15.95 -4.69 22.93
CA ALA A 148 -16.52 -3.65 23.78
C ALA A 148 -17.97 -3.94 24.23
N ALA A 149 -18.64 -4.92 23.61
CA ALA A 149 -19.97 -5.33 24.03
C ALA A 149 -19.90 -6.02 25.41
N PRO A 150 -20.78 -5.67 26.36
CA PRO A 150 -20.80 -6.34 27.66
C PRO A 150 -21.11 -7.82 27.44
N ALA A 151 -20.32 -8.70 28.07
CA ALA A 151 -20.60 -10.13 28.10
C ALA A 151 -22.00 -10.35 28.69
N GLN A 152 -22.96 -10.71 27.83
CA GLN A 152 -24.31 -11.09 28.24
C GLN A 152 -24.31 -12.51 28.78
#